data_AF-A0A0L1IHG7-F1
#
_entry.id   AF-A0A0L1IHG7-F1
#
_cell.length_a   1.000
_cell.length_b   1.000
_cell.length_c   1.000
_cell.angle_alpha   90.00
_cell.angle_beta   90.00
_cell.angle_gamma   90.00
#
_symmetry.space_group_name_H-M   'P 1'
#
loop_
_entity.id
_entity.type
_entity.pdbx_description
1 polymer ?
#
loop_
_entity_poly.entity_id
_entity_poly.type
_entity_poly.pdbx_seq_one_letter_code
_entity_poly.pdbx_strand_id
1 'polypeptide(L)'
;MAKSKMTNIRNLSVDELIKAGESKRAELFALKFQAAVGSLEQTHRIKEIKKEIARIELTLAERRLSGENTNKVIKADYNAAVAEAEKAGKEVRAKQRKMIEEQYNQQFGTEVEESDMQQAMTEAMAAGQEEKAEVKAEEKKEAKKPSPRKKVTKENEDDAKK
;
A
#
# COMPACT_ATOMS: atom_id res chain seq x y z
N MET A 1 -16.87 -3.84 -31.62
CA MET A 1 -17.74 -4.52 -30.64
C MET A 1 -18.49 -3.60 -29.65
N ALA A 2 -18.53 -2.27 -29.83
CA ALA A 2 -19.20 -1.37 -28.87
C ALA A 2 -20.74 -1.39 -28.91
N LYS A 3 -21.34 -1.71 -30.07
CA LYS A 3 -22.80 -1.70 -30.27
C LYS A 3 -23.53 -2.75 -29.42
N SER A 4 -22.95 -3.96 -29.30
CA SER A 4 -23.55 -5.08 -28.55
C SER A 4 -23.59 -4.84 -27.02
N LYS A 5 -22.57 -4.18 -26.45
CA LYS A 5 -22.55 -3.88 -25.00
C LYS A 5 -23.65 -2.89 -24.60
N MET A 6 -23.94 -1.91 -25.44
CA MET A 6 -24.98 -0.92 -25.17
C MET A 6 -26.39 -1.52 -25.31
N THR A 7 -26.62 -2.38 -26.31
CA THR A 7 -27.90 -3.07 -26.46
C THR A 7 -28.22 -3.97 -25.26
N ASN A 8 -27.21 -4.66 -24.71
CA ASN A 8 -27.41 -5.49 -23.53
C ASN A 8 -27.84 -4.67 -22.30
N ILE A 9 -27.24 -3.49 -22.09
CA ILE A 9 -27.61 -2.58 -20.98
C ILE A 9 -29.06 -2.11 -21.15
N ARG A 10 -29.48 -1.73 -22.37
CA ARG A 10 -30.84 -1.23 -22.60
C ARG A 10 -31.94 -2.28 -22.38
N ASN A 11 -31.62 -3.56 -22.55
CA ASN A 11 -32.57 -4.66 -22.37
C ASN A 11 -32.83 -5.03 -20.91
N LEU A 12 -32.03 -4.53 -19.96
CA LEU A 12 -32.18 -4.83 -18.53
C LEU A 12 -33.35 -4.07 -17.91
N SER A 13 -33.99 -4.61 -16.88
CA SER A 13 -34.98 -3.87 -16.08
C SER A 13 -34.31 -2.74 -15.27
N VAL A 14 -35.10 -1.79 -14.73
CA VAL A 14 -34.56 -0.70 -13.90
C VAL A 14 -33.81 -1.24 -12.68
N ASP A 15 -34.34 -2.30 -12.07
CA ASP A 15 -33.78 -2.90 -10.87
C ASP A 15 -32.46 -3.60 -11.17
N GLU A 16 -32.39 -4.31 -12.29
CA GLU A 16 -31.16 -4.94 -12.77
C GLU A 16 -30.11 -3.91 -13.18
N LEU A 17 -30.50 -2.78 -13.78
CA LEU A 17 -29.59 -1.68 -14.10
C LEU A 17 -28.97 -1.08 -12.84
N ILE A 18 -29.77 -0.83 -11.80
CA ILE A 18 -29.28 -0.31 -10.53
C ILE A 18 -28.32 -1.33 -9.89
N LYS A 19 -28.71 -2.61 -9.84
CA LYS A 19 -27.87 -3.69 -9.30
C LYS A 19 -26.55 -3.84 -10.06
N ALA A 20 -26.60 -3.79 -11.39
CA ALA A 20 -25.42 -3.86 -12.25
C ALA A 20 -24.51 -2.64 -12.04
N GLY A 21 -25.08 -1.44 -11.93
CA GLY A 21 -24.33 -0.20 -11.66
C GLY A 21 -23.58 -0.27 -10.33
N GLU A 22 -24.25 -0.74 -9.27
CA GLU A 22 -23.66 -0.93 -7.95
C GLU A 22 -22.57 -2.00 -7.93
N SER A 23 -22.80 -3.15 -8.59
CA SER A 23 -21.78 -4.19 -8.74
C SER A 23 -20.52 -3.66 -9.45
N LYS A 24 -20.69 -2.85 -10.51
CA LYS A 24 -19.59 -2.22 -11.23
C LYS A 24 -18.85 -1.16 -10.40
N ARG A 25 -19.56 -0.43 -9.53
CA ARG A 25 -18.94 0.49 -8.56
C ARG A 25 -18.10 -0.26 -7.54
N ALA A 26 -18.56 -1.41 -7.05
CA ALA A 26 -17.79 -2.26 -6.15
C ALA A 26 -16.52 -2.82 -6.83
N GLU A 27 -16.63 -3.29 -8.08
CA GLU A 27 -15.47 -3.72 -8.90
C GLU A 27 -14.47 -2.57 -9.08
N LEU A 28 -14.94 -1.35 -9.38
CA LEU A 28 -14.09 -0.17 -9.50
C LEU A 28 -13.38 0.19 -8.19
N PHE A 29 -14.05 0.00 -7.05
CA PHE A 29 -13.45 0.23 -5.73
C PHE A 29 -12.32 -0.76 -5.45
N ALA A 30 -12.56 -2.06 -5.69
CA ALA A 30 -11.53 -3.10 -5.53
C ALA A 30 -10.30 -2.85 -6.42
N LEU A 31 -10.50 -2.46 -7.68
CA LEU A 31 -9.39 -2.14 -8.58
C LEU A 31 -8.60 -0.91 -8.14
N LYS A 32 -9.27 0.11 -7.60
CA LYS A 32 -8.58 1.27 -7.00
C LYS A 32 -7.77 0.88 -5.77
N PHE A 33 -8.30 -0.04 -4.95
CA PHE A 33 -7.57 -0.57 -3.81
C PHE A 33 -6.32 -1.34 -4.25
N GLN A 34 -6.45 -2.25 -5.22
CA GLN A 34 -5.31 -2.96 -5.82
C GLN A 34 -4.28 -2.00 -6.43
N ALA A 35 -4.73 -0.92 -7.08
CA ALA A 35 -3.85 0.13 -7.62
C ALA A 35 -3.06 0.82 -6.51
N ALA A 36 -3.70 1.19 -5.41
CA ALA A 36 -3.05 1.82 -4.26
C ALA A 36 -2.06 0.87 -3.56
N VAL A 37 -2.37 -0.43 -3.56
CA VAL A 37 -1.49 -1.48 -3.03
C VAL A 37 -0.31 -1.80 -3.97
N GLY A 38 -0.39 -1.39 -5.24
CA GLY A 38 0.64 -1.68 -6.25
C GLY A 38 0.57 -3.11 -6.81
N SER A 39 -0.55 -3.80 -6.64
CA SER A 39 -0.77 -5.18 -7.11
C SER A 39 -1.70 -5.27 -8.32
N LEU A 40 -1.97 -4.14 -9.00
CA LEU A 40 -2.91 -4.10 -10.12
C LEU A 40 -2.27 -4.60 -11.42
N GLU A 41 -2.74 -5.73 -11.94
CA GLU A 41 -2.29 -6.25 -13.24
C GLU A 41 -2.98 -5.55 -14.44
N GLN A 42 -4.30 -5.33 -14.38
CA GLN A 42 -5.09 -4.85 -15.52
C GLN A 42 -5.47 -3.37 -15.41
N THR A 43 -4.54 -2.47 -15.73
CA THR A 43 -4.76 -1.00 -15.66
C THR A 43 -5.87 -0.48 -16.59
N HIS A 44 -6.03 -1.10 -17.77
CA HIS A 44 -7.05 -0.74 -18.76
C HIS A 44 -8.49 -0.99 -18.25
N ARG A 45 -8.66 -1.98 -17.36
CA ARG A 45 -9.96 -2.40 -16.84
C ARG A 45 -10.67 -1.27 -16.09
N ILE A 46 -9.92 -0.44 -15.37
CA ILE A 46 -10.47 0.75 -14.68
C ILE A 46 -11.18 1.68 -15.66
N LYS A 47 -10.58 1.93 -16.83
CA LYS A 47 -11.17 2.81 -17.85
C LYS A 47 -12.41 2.19 -18.50
N GLU A 48 -12.43 0.87 -18.67
CA GLU A 48 -13.59 0.15 -19.19
C GLU A 48 -14.77 0.21 -18.23
N ILE A 49 -14.55 -0.09 -16.95
CA ILE A 49 -15.62 -0.07 -15.93
C ILE A 49 -16.20 1.33 -15.77
N LYS A 50 -15.36 2.38 -15.77
CA LYS A 50 -15.85 3.77 -15.76
C LYS A 50 -16.80 4.06 -16.93
N LYS A 51 -16.48 3.56 -18.13
CA LYS A 51 -17.36 3.70 -19.31
C LYS A 51 -18.63 2.87 -19.17
N GLU A 52 -18.57 1.69 -18.58
CA GLU A 52 -19.75 0.85 -18.34
C GLU A 52 -20.71 1.49 -17.33
N ILE A 53 -20.18 2.03 -16.22
CA ILE A 53 -20.97 2.80 -15.24
C ILE A 53 -21.66 3.99 -15.91
N ALA A 54 -20.92 4.78 -16.69
CA ALA A 54 -21.49 5.94 -17.39
C ALA A 54 -22.62 5.56 -18.35
N ARG A 55 -22.54 4.41 -19.03
CA ARG A 55 -23.61 3.91 -19.91
C ARG A 55 -24.85 3.50 -19.12
N ILE A 56 -24.67 2.80 -18.00
CA ILE A 56 -25.78 2.40 -17.12
C ILE A 56 -26.49 3.63 -16.56
N GLU A 57 -25.73 4.60 -16.07
CA GLU A 57 -26.27 5.86 -15.53
C GLU A 57 -27.01 6.68 -16.60
N LEU A 58 -26.49 6.70 -17.82
CA LEU A 58 -27.18 7.32 -18.95
C LEU A 58 -28.53 6.64 -19.23
N THR A 59 -28.58 5.31 -19.30
CA THR A 59 -29.85 4.59 -19.52
C THR A 59 -30.83 4.78 -18.38
N LEU A 60 -30.35 4.85 -17.13
CA LEU A 60 -31.20 5.20 -15.97
C LEU A 60 -31.72 6.64 -16.07
N ALA A 61 -30.93 7.58 -16.56
CA ALA A 61 -31.36 8.97 -16.78
C ALA A 61 -32.39 9.07 -17.91
N GLU A 62 -32.22 8.33 -19.01
CA GLU A 62 -33.21 8.22 -20.10
C GLU A 62 -34.56 7.72 -19.55
N ARG A 63 -34.55 6.70 -18.67
CA ARG A 63 -35.75 6.15 -18.02
C ARG A 63 -36.39 7.07 -17.00
N ARG A 64 -35.58 7.84 -16.26
CA ARG A 64 -36.09 8.92 -15.39
C ARG A 64 -36.86 9.95 -16.19
N LEU A 65 -36.33 10.34 -17.35
CA LEU A 65 -36.97 11.33 -18.21
C LEU A 65 -38.26 10.79 -18.85
N SER A 66 -38.37 9.48 -19.07
CA SER A 66 -39.62 8.82 -19.51
C SER A 66 -40.64 8.59 -18.39
N GLY A 67 -40.37 9.04 -17.16
CA GLY A 67 -41.29 8.94 -16.03
C GLY A 67 -41.23 7.62 -15.26
N GLU A 68 -40.22 6.78 -15.47
CA GLU A 68 -40.05 5.55 -14.70
C GLU A 68 -39.49 5.82 -13.29
N ASN A 69 -40.01 5.08 -12.30
CA ASN A 69 -39.55 5.15 -10.92
C ASN A 69 -38.19 4.46 -10.77
N THR A 70 -37.13 5.26 -10.67
CA THR A 70 -35.74 4.79 -10.48
C THR A 70 -35.21 5.00 -9.06
N ASN A 71 -36.07 5.39 -8.12
CA ASN A 71 -35.70 5.68 -6.74
C ASN A 71 -35.66 4.38 -5.91
N LYS A 72 -34.69 3.53 -6.22
CA LYS A 72 -34.41 2.31 -5.45
C LYS A 72 -32.94 2.31 -5.05
N VAL A 73 -32.69 2.13 -3.75
CA VAL A 73 -31.35 2.06 -3.20
C VAL A 73 -30.99 0.60 -3.03
N ILE A 74 -30.20 0.07 -3.95
CA ILE A 74 -29.56 -1.23 -3.82
C ILE A 74 -28.14 -0.95 -3.32
N LYS A 75 -27.74 -1.50 -2.17
CA LYS A 75 -26.35 -1.38 -1.71
C LYS A 75 -25.58 -2.57 -2.25
N ALA A 76 -24.48 -2.35 -2.96
CA ALA A 76 -23.51 -3.42 -3.22
C ALA A 76 -22.70 -3.73 -1.96
N ASP A 77 -22.28 -4.99 -1.84
CA ASP A 77 -21.41 -5.44 -0.75
C ASP A 77 -19.94 -5.06 -1.03
N TYR A 78 -19.63 -3.78 -0.82
CA TYR A 78 -18.27 -3.25 -1.00
C TYR A 78 -17.23 -3.97 -0.12
N ASN A 79 -17.61 -4.41 1.09
CA ASN A 79 -16.71 -5.04 2.06
C ASN A 79 -16.13 -6.38 1.59
N ALA A 80 -16.92 -7.19 0.88
CA ALA A 80 -16.44 -8.46 0.35
C ALA A 80 -15.34 -8.25 -0.69
N ALA A 81 -15.52 -7.27 -1.57
CA ALA A 81 -14.57 -6.92 -2.62
C ALA A 81 -13.24 -6.38 -2.06
N VAL A 82 -13.29 -5.66 -0.93
CA VAL A 82 -12.09 -5.17 -0.23
C VAL A 82 -11.33 -6.30 0.46
N ALA A 83 -12.04 -7.21 1.14
CA ALA A 83 -11.41 -8.33 1.82
C ALA A 83 -10.65 -9.25 0.83
N GLU A 84 -11.20 -9.44 -0.36
CA GLU A 84 -10.52 -10.17 -1.44
C GLU A 84 -9.31 -9.41 -1.98
N ALA A 85 -9.45 -8.10 -2.20
CA ALA A 85 -8.35 -7.26 -2.66
C ALA A 85 -7.19 -7.15 -1.65
N GLU A 86 -7.48 -7.20 -0.35
CA GLU A 86 -6.48 -7.29 0.71
C GLU A 86 -5.72 -8.61 0.70
N LYS A 87 -6.40 -9.73 0.50
CA LYS A 87 -5.76 -11.05 0.36
C LYS A 87 -4.79 -11.04 -0.82
N ALA A 88 -5.25 -10.60 -1.99
CA ALA A 88 -4.42 -10.45 -3.18
C ALA A 88 -3.22 -9.51 -2.93
N GLY A 89 -3.45 -8.39 -2.24
CA GLY A 89 -2.40 -7.45 -1.86
C GLY A 89 -1.34 -8.01 -0.90
N LYS A 90 -1.74 -8.89 0.03
CA LYS A 90 -0.83 -9.60 0.94
C LYS A 90 -0.01 -10.64 0.18
N GLU A 91 -0.63 -11.37 -0.74
CA GLU A 91 0.04 -12.36 -1.58
C GLU A 91 1.08 -11.74 -2.50
N VAL A 92 0.77 -10.62 -3.17
CA VAL A 92 1.73 -9.95 -4.05
C VAL A 92 2.95 -9.45 -3.26
N ARG A 93 2.75 -8.87 -2.06
CA ARG A 93 3.87 -8.50 -1.18
C ARG A 93 4.67 -9.71 -0.68
N ALA A 94 4.00 -10.83 -0.40
CA ALA A 94 4.68 -12.07 -0.01
C ALA A 94 5.53 -12.62 -1.17
N LYS A 95 5.02 -12.58 -2.40
CA LYS A 95 5.77 -12.96 -3.61
C LYS A 95 6.96 -12.03 -3.85
N GLN A 96 6.78 -10.72 -3.73
CA GLN A 96 7.87 -9.74 -3.83
C GLN A 96 8.95 -10.01 -2.77
N ARG A 97 8.57 -10.32 -1.52
CA ARG A 97 9.51 -10.70 -0.46
C ARG A 97 10.28 -11.98 -0.79
N LYS A 98 9.59 -13.05 -1.19
CA LYS A 98 10.24 -14.32 -1.57
C LYS A 98 11.18 -14.14 -2.76
N MET A 99 10.77 -13.37 -3.77
CA MET A 99 11.63 -13.06 -4.92
C MET A 99 12.90 -12.30 -4.49
N ILE A 100 12.79 -11.35 -3.57
CA ILE A 100 13.94 -10.62 -3.03
C ILE A 100 14.85 -11.56 -2.24
N GLU A 101 14.29 -12.44 -1.41
CA GLU A 101 15.04 -13.43 -0.63
C GLU A 101 15.75 -14.46 -1.54
N GLU A 102 15.07 -14.96 -2.56
CA GLU A 102 15.67 -15.84 -3.58
C GLU A 102 16.76 -15.13 -4.37
N GLN A 103 16.54 -13.87 -4.79
CA GLN A 103 17.57 -13.07 -5.47
C GLN A 103 18.77 -12.80 -4.57
N TYR A 104 18.54 -12.47 -3.29
CA TYR A 104 19.59 -12.29 -2.30
C TYR A 104 20.40 -13.58 -2.12
N ASN A 105 19.72 -14.72 -1.96
CA ASN A 105 20.34 -16.03 -1.85
C ASN A 105 21.13 -16.43 -3.11
N GLN A 106 20.68 -15.99 -4.30
CA GLN A 106 21.40 -16.21 -5.56
C GLN A 106 22.62 -15.28 -5.72
N GLN A 107 22.54 -14.04 -5.25
CA GLN A 107 23.61 -13.03 -5.40
C GLN A 107 24.68 -13.14 -4.31
N PHE A 108 24.30 -13.56 -3.10
CA PHE A 108 25.18 -13.62 -1.93
C PHE A 108 25.44 -15.04 -1.44
N GLY A 109 24.82 -16.06 -2.03
CA GLY A 109 25.00 -17.47 -1.69
C GLY A 109 24.34 -17.87 -0.37
N THR A 110 23.79 -19.08 -0.29
CA THR A 110 23.19 -19.63 0.94
C THR A 110 24.19 -20.28 1.88
N GLU A 111 25.49 -20.11 1.66
CA GLU A 111 26.52 -20.68 2.51
C GLU A 111 27.54 -19.60 2.87
N VAL A 112 27.15 -18.73 3.80
CA VAL A 112 28.12 -18.39 4.84
C VAL A 112 28.08 -19.58 5.78
N GLU A 113 29.00 -20.53 5.59
CA GLU A 113 29.22 -21.60 6.55
C GLU A 113 29.24 -20.99 7.96
N GLU A 114 28.63 -21.64 8.96
CA GLU A 114 28.63 -21.12 10.34
C GLU A 114 30.06 -20.82 10.82
N SER A 115 31.06 -21.48 10.24
CA SER A 115 32.49 -21.20 10.42
C SER A 115 32.89 -19.78 10.06
N ASP A 116 32.37 -19.23 8.96
CA ASP A 116 32.81 -17.95 8.40
C ASP A 116 32.16 -16.79 9.17
N MET A 117 30.91 -17.01 9.64
CA MET A 117 30.26 -16.09 10.58
C MET A 117 30.92 -16.11 11.96
N GLN A 118 31.33 -17.29 12.45
CA GLN A 118 32.05 -17.42 13.72
C GLN A 118 33.48 -16.86 13.63
N GLN A 119 34.16 -17.03 12.50
CA GLN A 119 35.47 -16.40 12.24
C GLN A 119 35.35 -14.88 12.18
N ALA A 120 34.37 -14.34 11.44
CA ALA A 120 34.15 -12.89 11.40
C ALA A 120 33.75 -12.31 12.76
N MET A 121 32.96 -13.04 13.56
CA MET A 121 32.59 -12.62 14.92
C MET A 121 33.78 -12.70 15.90
N THR A 122 34.64 -13.70 15.76
CA THR A 122 35.85 -13.83 16.60
C THR A 122 36.94 -12.84 16.21
N GLU A 123 37.11 -12.53 14.92
CA GLU A 123 37.97 -11.44 14.45
C GLU A 123 37.48 -10.07 14.92
N ALA A 124 36.17 -9.80 14.82
CA ALA A 124 35.60 -8.55 15.33
C ALA A 124 35.76 -8.41 16.86
N MET A 125 35.63 -9.52 17.60
CA MET A 125 35.88 -9.54 19.04
C MET A 125 37.38 -9.42 19.39
N ALA A 126 38.28 -9.97 18.58
CA ALA A 126 39.73 -9.85 18.76
C ALA A 126 40.23 -8.43 18.44
N ALA A 127 39.74 -7.82 17.36
CA ALA A 127 40.02 -6.43 17.02
C ALA A 127 39.56 -5.46 18.13
N GLY A 128 38.41 -5.73 18.76
CA GLY A 128 37.93 -4.97 19.93
C GLY A 128 38.72 -5.23 21.23
N GLN A 129 39.59 -6.23 21.28
CA GLN A 129 40.55 -6.44 22.37
C GLN A 129 41.89 -5.75 22.12
N GLU A 130 42.31 -5.57 20.86
CA GLU A 130 43.48 -4.77 20.51
C GLU A 130 43.23 -3.26 20.70
N GLU A 131 42.02 -2.77 20.39
CA GLU A 131 41.65 -1.36 20.64
C GLU A 131 41.67 -0.98 22.13
N LYS A 132 41.36 -1.92 23.04
CA LYS A 132 41.47 -1.69 24.50
C LYS A 132 42.91 -1.55 24.99
N ALA A 133 43.89 -2.04 24.24
CA ALA A 133 45.31 -1.88 24.56
C ALA A 133 45.85 -0.50 24.13
N GLU A 134 45.35 0.07 23.02
CA GLU A 134 45.77 1.40 22.56
C GLU A 134 45.05 2.56 23.29
N VAL A 135 43.76 2.43 23.61
CA VAL A 135 43.00 3.53 24.26
C VAL A 135 43.53 3.86 25.67
N LYS A 136 44.20 2.92 26.36
CA LYS A 136 44.84 3.18 27.67
C LYS A 136 46.11 4.03 27.59
N ALA A 137 46.73 4.17 26.42
CA ALA A 137 47.96 4.94 26.25
C ALA A 137 47.70 6.44 25.97
N GLU A 138 46.59 6.78 25.30
CA GLU A 138 46.29 8.17 24.92
C GLU A 138 45.50 8.97 25.99
N GLU A 139 44.76 8.31 26.89
CA GLU A 139 43.87 8.98 27.85
C GLU A 139 44.59 9.82 28.95
N LYS A 140 45.94 9.80 28.99
CA LYS A 140 46.72 10.55 29.99
C LYS A 140 47.12 11.98 29.60
N LYS A 141 46.93 12.45 28.36
CA LYS A 141 47.60 13.69 27.91
C LYS A 141 46.76 14.95 27.72
N GLU A 142 45.44 14.94 27.65
CA GLU A 142 44.72 16.20 27.34
C GLU A 142 43.46 16.46 28.14
N ALA A 143 43.66 16.65 29.45
CA ALA A 143 42.69 17.31 30.32
C ALA A 143 42.94 18.83 30.34
N LYS A 144 42.08 19.64 29.70
CA LYS A 144 41.70 21.00 30.16
C LYS A 144 40.47 21.59 29.42
N LYS A 145 39.37 21.72 30.19
CA LYS A 145 38.07 22.41 29.96
C LYS A 145 38.19 23.94 29.70
N PRO A 146 37.11 24.78 29.53
CA PRO A 146 35.64 24.54 29.49
C PRO A 146 34.79 25.29 28.40
N SER A 147 33.49 24.91 28.31
CA SER A 147 32.28 25.45 27.60
C SER A 147 31.93 26.95 27.89
N PRO A 148 30.95 27.68 27.26
CA PRO A 148 29.50 27.28 27.07
C PRO A 148 28.58 27.94 25.97
N ARG A 149 27.45 27.22 25.68
CA ARG A 149 26.01 27.62 25.42
C ARG A 149 25.55 28.55 24.27
N LYS A 150 24.44 28.13 23.59
CA LYS A 150 23.10 28.77 23.74
C LYS A 150 21.91 27.87 23.33
N LYS A 151 20.88 27.85 24.21
CA LYS A 151 19.50 27.34 24.01
C LYS A 151 18.68 28.32 23.17
N VAL A 152 17.67 27.84 22.43
CA VAL A 152 16.35 28.49 22.37
C VAL A 152 15.26 27.41 22.41
N THR A 153 14.48 27.45 23.48
CA THR A 153 13.25 26.71 23.78
C THR A 153 12.04 27.41 23.15
N LYS A 154 11.01 26.66 22.74
CA LYS A 154 9.63 27.15 22.62
C LYS A 154 8.81 26.45 23.69
N GLU A 155 8.42 27.19 24.71
CA GLU A 155 7.25 26.92 25.55
C GLU A 155 6.38 28.18 25.46
N ASN A 156 5.06 27.97 25.40
CA ASN A 156 4.10 28.58 26.32
C ASN A 156 2.70 28.14 25.89
N GLU A 157 2.11 27.27 26.71
CA GLU A 157 0.67 27.14 26.87
C GLU A 157 0.36 27.52 28.33
N ASP A 158 -0.78 28.19 28.51
CA ASP A 158 -1.49 28.50 29.76
C ASP A 158 -0.94 29.58 30.71
N ASP A 159 -1.69 30.69 30.83
CA ASP A 159 -2.52 30.88 32.02
C ASP A 159 -3.54 32.04 31.90
N ALA A 160 -4.58 31.91 32.72
CA ALA A 160 -5.86 32.61 32.67
C ALA A 160 -5.86 34.09 33.16
N LYS A 161 -7.00 34.75 32.86
CA LYS A 161 -7.62 35.92 33.54
C LYS A 161 -7.06 37.32 33.28
N LYS A 162 -7.77 38.07 32.44
CA LYS A 162 -8.37 39.36 32.83
C LYS A 162 -9.64 39.65 32.04
#